data_AF-A0A2V9WZR5-F1
#
_entry.id   AF-A0A2V9WZR5-F1
#
_cell.length_a   1.000
_cell.length_b   1.000
_cell.length_c   1.000
_cell.angle_alpha   90.00
_cell.angle_beta   90.00
_cell.angle_gamma   90.00
#
_symmetry.space_group_name_H-M   'P 1'
#
loop_
_entity.id
_entity.type
_entity.pdbx_description
1 polymer ?
#
loop_
_entity_poly.entity_id
_entity_poly.type
_entity_poly.pdbx_seq_one_letter_code
_entity_poly.pdbx_strand_id
1 'polypeptide(L)'
;MEIYGTDYPTPDRTAIRDYTHVMDLAEVHVAALRHMLKSQENAAVNLGTGNGHSVRQVVATVERVTGHRVPVRETERRAGDPPELVADPAKARELLGWRPRHSSLENIVQTAWNWHNSRRPTLSGVNQARPDIGPLGEARSHASAA
;
A
#
# COMPACT_ATOMS: atom_id res chain seq x y z
N MET A 1 -14.35 7.68 7.46
CA MET A 1 -13.81 6.68 6.52
C MET A 1 -14.96 5.85 5.99
N GLU A 2 -14.93 5.48 4.72
CA GLU A 2 -15.94 4.60 4.12
C GLU A 2 -15.45 3.15 4.09
N ILE A 3 -16.35 2.21 4.36
CA ILE A 3 -16.13 0.77 4.16
C ILE A 3 -17.00 0.33 2.98
N TYR A 4 -16.36 0.00 1.86
CA TYR A 4 -17.04 -0.45 0.65
C TYR A 4 -17.34 -1.94 0.73
N GLY A 5 -18.63 -2.29 0.82
CA GLY A 5 -19.09 -3.67 0.91
C GLY A 5 -18.97 -4.27 2.30
N THR A 6 -20.12 -4.65 2.87
CA THR A 6 -20.22 -5.30 4.18
C THR A 6 -21.03 -6.61 4.11
N ASP A 7 -21.04 -7.20 2.92
CA ASP A 7 -21.80 -8.39 2.57
C ASP A 7 -20.96 -9.44 1.79
N TYR A 8 -19.62 -9.30 1.78
CA TYR A 8 -18.71 -10.27 1.17
C TYR A 8 -18.76 -11.65 1.88
N PRO A 9 -18.44 -12.75 1.18
CA PRO A 9 -18.31 -14.08 1.78
C PRO A 9 -17.00 -14.22 2.58
N THR A 10 -16.72 -13.28 3.48
CA THR A 10 -15.56 -13.26 4.39
C THR A 10 -16.05 -13.31 5.84
N PRO A 11 -15.21 -13.68 6.83
CA PRO A 11 -15.65 -13.90 8.21
C PRO A 11 -16.37 -12.70 8.85
N ASP A 12 -15.92 -11.48 8.57
CA ASP A 12 -16.58 -10.26 9.03
C ASP A 12 -17.30 -9.49 7.93
N ARG A 13 -17.50 -10.11 6.76
CA ARG A 13 -18.22 -9.56 5.60
C ARG A 13 -17.55 -8.36 4.90
N THR A 14 -16.36 -7.91 5.33
CA THR A 14 -15.57 -6.92 4.60
C THR A 14 -14.45 -7.55 3.78
N ALA A 15 -13.97 -6.83 2.77
CA ALA A 15 -12.90 -7.29 1.91
C ALA A 15 -11.62 -7.60 2.70
N ILE A 16 -10.94 -8.69 2.34
CA ILE A 16 -9.65 -9.12 2.91
C ILE A 16 -8.52 -8.77 1.95
N ARG A 17 -7.45 -8.17 2.48
CA ARG A 17 -6.24 -7.80 1.72
C ARG A 17 -4.98 -8.18 2.48
N ASP A 18 -3.94 -8.52 1.76
CA ASP A 18 -2.58 -8.69 2.30
C ASP A 18 -1.83 -7.35 2.31
N TYR A 19 -1.53 -6.85 3.51
CA TYR A 19 -0.86 -5.56 3.72
C TYR A 19 0.64 -5.79 3.93
N THR A 20 1.46 -5.27 3.02
CA THR A 20 2.92 -5.35 3.12
C THR A 20 3.52 -3.99 3.44
N HIS A 21 4.45 -3.96 4.39
CA HIS A 21 5.18 -2.75 4.74
C HIS A 21 6.05 -2.28 3.56
N VAL A 22 6.06 -0.97 3.28
CA VAL A 22 6.80 -0.41 2.14
C VAL A 22 8.30 -0.70 2.19
N MET A 23 8.89 -0.77 3.39
CA MET A 23 10.30 -1.16 3.53
C MET A 23 10.56 -2.62 3.16
N ASP A 24 9.64 -3.54 3.47
CA ASP A 24 9.78 -4.94 3.03
C ASP A 24 9.69 -5.04 1.50
N LEU A 25 8.82 -4.23 0.88
CA LEU A 25 8.75 -4.10 -0.57
C LEU A 25 10.05 -3.52 -1.15
N ALA A 26 10.61 -2.46 -0.57
CA ALA A 26 11.87 -1.88 -1.05
C ALA A 26 13.02 -2.90 -1.00
N GLU A 27 13.12 -3.65 0.08
CA GLU A 27 14.16 -4.67 0.27
C GLU A 27 14.08 -5.79 -0.76
N VAL A 28 12.87 -6.30 -1.07
CA VAL A 28 12.73 -7.36 -2.08
C VAL A 28 13.03 -6.87 -3.49
N HIS A 29 12.77 -5.61 -3.82
CA HIS A 29 13.16 -5.06 -5.12
C HIS A 29 14.69 -4.98 -5.25
N VAL A 30 15.42 -4.62 -4.18
CA VAL A 30 16.88 -4.66 -4.17
C VAL A 30 17.39 -6.11 -4.28
N ALA A 31 16.76 -7.06 -3.60
CA ALA A 31 17.09 -8.49 -3.73
C ALA A 31 16.85 -9.02 -5.15
N ALA A 32 15.72 -8.65 -5.77
CA ALA A 32 15.38 -9.00 -7.14
C ALA A 32 16.41 -8.45 -8.14
N LEU A 33 16.81 -7.19 -8.00
CA LEU A 33 17.85 -6.59 -8.84
C LEU A 33 19.18 -7.35 -8.70
N ARG A 34 19.60 -7.67 -7.49
CA ARG A 34 20.83 -8.46 -7.24
C ARG A 34 20.74 -9.85 -7.85
N HIS A 35 19.58 -10.50 -7.74
CA HIS A 35 19.33 -11.79 -8.36
C HIS A 35 19.48 -11.68 -9.89
N MET A 36 18.75 -10.75 -10.53
CA MET A 36 18.81 -10.56 -11.99
C MET A 36 20.22 -10.26 -12.49
N LEU A 37 20.98 -9.41 -11.80
CA LEU A 37 22.36 -9.10 -12.18
C LEU A 37 23.27 -10.33 -12.10
N LYS A 38 23.00 -11.27 -11.20
CA LYS A 38 23.79 -12.49 -11.02
C LYS A 38 23.35 -13.63 -11.96
N SER A 39 22.05 -13.87 -12.11
CA SER A 39 21.51 -14.98 -12.88
C SER A 39 21.30 -14.65 -14.36
N GLN A 40 21.12 -13.38 -14.72
CA GLN A 40 20.66 -12.93 -16.04
C GLN A 40 19.28 -13.53 -16.43
N GLU A 41 18.49 -13.94 -15.44
CA GLU A 41 17.15 -14.53 -15.64
C GLU A 41 16.04 -13.58 -15.20
N ASN A 42 14.90 -13.67 -15.88
CA ASN A 42 13.67 -12.97 -15.52
C ASN A 42 12.81 -13.85 -14.60
N ALA A 43 12.13 -13.24 -13.64
CA ALA A 43 11.18 -13.94 -12.79
C ALA A 43 9.96 -13.07 -12.47
N ALA A 44 8.78 -13.70 -12.49
CA ALA A 44 7.58 -13.17 -11.87
C ALA A 44 7.41 -13.82 -10.48
N VAL A 45 7.22 -13.00 -9.45
CA VAL A 45 6.99 -13.42 -8.06
C VAL A 45 5.89 -12.56 -7.44
N ASN A 46 5.11 -13.15 -6.53
CA ASN A 46 4.16 -12.40 -5.71
C ASN A 46 4.87 -11.85 -4.46
N LEU A 47 4.56 -10.62 -4.10
CA LEU A 47 5.08 -9.96 -2.91
C LEU A 47 3.92 -9.74 -1.93
N GLY A 48 4.03 -10.33 -0.76
CA GLY A 48 3.05 -10.21 0.31
C GLY A 48 3.49 -10.93 1.58
N THR A 49 2.66 -10.89 2.60
CA THR A 49 2.88 -11.62 3.85
C THR A 49 2.35 -13.05 3.79
N GLY A 50 1.38 -13.32 2.91
CA GLY A 50 0.58 -14.54 2.93
C GLY A 50 -0.52 -14.56 3.99
N ASN A 51 -0.72 -13.45 4.71
CA ASN A 51 -1.75 -13.30 5.72
C ASN A 51 -2.67 -12.15 5.34
N GLY A 52 -3.97 -12.44 5.23
CA GLY A 52 -4.99 -11.45 4.92
C GLY A 52 -5.51 -10.76 6.18
N HIS A 53 -5.84 -9.47 6.04
CA HIS A 53 -6.59 -8.70 7.02
C HIS A 53 -7.82 -8.07 6.37
N SER A 54 -8.95 -8.11 7.07
CA SER A 54 -10.18 -7.46 6.65
C SER A 54 -10.12 -5.93 6.86
N VAL A 55 -11.00 -5.19 6.19
CA VAL A 55 -11.12 -3.73 6.42
C VAL A 55 -11.43 -3.42 7.89
N ARG A 56 -12.30 -4.20 8.56
CA ARG A 56 -12.60 -3.95 9.98
C ARG A 56 -11.41 -4.27 10.90
N GLN A 57 -10.60 -5.27 10.59
CA GLN A 57 -9.37 -5.56 11.34
C GLN A 57 -8.34 -4.41 11.20
N VAL A 58 -8.24 -3.81 10.01
CA VAL A 58 -7.41 -2.61 9.80
C VAL A 58 -7.92 -1.45 10.63
N VAL A 59 -9.22 -1.15 10.58
CA VAL A 59 -9.83 -0.09 11.40
C VAL A 59 -9.55 -0.31 12.88
N ALA A 60 -9.79 -1.52 13.41
CA ALA A 60 -9.52 -1.85 14.80
C ALA A 60 -8.05 -1.67 15.19
N THR A 61 -7.12 -2.02 14.30
CA THR A 61 -5.68 -1.84 14.53
C THR A 61 -5.28 -0.37 14.51
N VAL A 62 -5.85 0.42 13.61
CA VAL A 62 -5.70 1.89 13.59
C VAL A 62 -6.19 2.49 14.91
N GLU A 63 -7.38 2.14 15.37
CA GLU A 63 -7.90 2.67 16.64
C GLU A 63 -7.00 2.31 17.82
N ARG A 64 -6.53 1.06 17.89
CA ARG A 64 -5.65 0.60 18.96
C ARG A 64 -4.29 1.28 18.97
N VAL A 65 -3.65 1.42 17.81
CA VAL A 65 -2.31 2.03 17.69
C VAL A 65 -2.37 3.53 17.91
N THR A 66 -3.41 4.20 17.41
CA THR A 66 -3.52 5.65 17.49
C THR A 66 -4.16 6.12 18.80
N GLY A 67 -4.94 5.27 19.47
CA GLY A 67 -5.80 5.65 20.60
C GLY A 67 -7.00 6.51 20.20
N HIS A 68 -7.27 6.69 18.90
CA HIS A 68 -8.35 7.54 18.39
C HIS A 68 -9.43 6.68 17.73
N ARG A 69 -10.70 7.05 17.92
CA ARG A 69 -11.81 6.45 17.17
C ARG A 69 -11.71 6.81 15.69
N VAL A 70 -12.05 5.86 14.83
CA VAL A 70 -12.17 6.05 13.39
C VAL A 70 -13.66 6.02 13.03
N PRO A 71 -14.29 7.17 12.75
CA PRO A 71 -15.68 7.19 12.30
C PRO A 71 -15.81 6.45 10.96
N VAL A 72 -16.58 5.36 10.95
CA VAL A 72 -16.83 4.52 9.77
C VAL A 72 -18.22 4.72 9.22
N ARG A 73 -18.35 4.72 7.90
CA ARG A 73 -19.63 4.69 7.16
C ARG A 73 -19.61 3.51 6.19
N GLU A 74 -20.57 2.62 6.31
CA GLU A 74 -20.71 1.50 5.38
C GLU A 74 -21.37 1.99 4.08
N THR A 75 -20.89 1.50 2.95
CA THR A 75 -21.38 1.88 1.62
C THR A 75 -21.34 0.67 0.68
N GLU A 76 -21.90 0.83 -0.51
CA GLU A 76 -21.94 -0.22 -1.53
C GLU A 76 -20.54 -0.71 -1.91
N ARG A 77 -20.47 -1.92 -2.46
CA ARG A 77 -19.22 -2.47 -2.99
C ARG A 77 -18.70 -1.59 -4.11
N ARG A 78 -17.38 -1.47 -4.18
CA ARG A 78 -16.72 -0.92 -5.36
C ARG A 78 -16.70 -1.98 -6.46
N ALA A 79 -17.14 -1.62 -7.65
CA ALA A 79 -17.11 -2.54 -8.80
C ALA A 79 -15.67 -3.02 -9.06
N GLY A 80 -15.50 -4.33 -9.20
CA GLY A 80 -14.20 -4.97 -9.44
C GLY A 80 -13.46 -5.44 -8.19
N ASP A 81 -13.88 -5.09 -6.97
CA ASP A 81 -13.20 -5.54 -5.75
C ASP A 81 -13.49 -7.03 -5.45
N PRO A 82 -12.46 -7.91 -5.45
CA PRO A 82 -12.64 -9.28 -5.01
C PRO A 82 -12.88 -9.35 -3.49
N PRO A 83 -13.60 -10.38 -3.00
CA PRO A 83 -13.79 -10.59 -1.57
C PRO A 83 -12.47 -10.70 -0.80
N GLU A 84 -11.49 -11.41 -1.36
CA GLU A 84 -10.20 -11.68 -0.75
C GLU A 84 -9.09 -11.62 -1.79
N LEU A 85 -7.97 -11.00 -1.43
CA LEU A 85 -6.76 -10.94 -2.25
C LEU A 85 -5.54 -11.02 -1.33
N VAL A 86 -4.92 -12.20 -1.30
CA VAL A 86 -3.75 -12.53 -0.46
C VAL A 86 -2.69 -13.16 -1.34
N ALA A 87 -1.44 -12.72 -1.19
CA ALA A 87 -0.34 -13.23 -2.00
C ALA A 87 0.16 -14.58 -1.48
N ASP A 88 0.64 -15.46 -2.36
CA ASP A 88 1.54 -16.54 -1.96
C ASP A 88 3.00 -16.11 -2.21
N PRO A 89 3.79 -15.80 -1.16
CA PRO A 89 5.16 -15.33 -1.33
C PRO A 89 6.18 -16.48 -1.38
N ALA A 90 5.75 -17.75 -1.54
CA ALA A 90 6.65 -18.90 -1.58
C ALA A 90 7.80 -18.76 -2.59
N LYS A 91 7.49 -18.36 -3.82
CA LYS A 91 8.50 -18.19 -4.88
C LYS A 91 9.49 -17.06 -4.58
N ALA A 92 9.02 -15.95 -3.98
CA ALA A 92 9.90 -14.87 -3.56
C ALA A 92 10.84 -15.30 -2.43
N ARG A 93 10.35 -16.11 -1.48
CA ARG A 93 11.18 -16.70 -0.41
C ARG A 93 12.26 -17.61 -0.96
N GLU A 94 11.90 -18.50 -1.88
CA GLU A 94 12.81 -19.48 -2.47
C GLU A 94 13.87 -18.82 -3.36
N LEU A 95 13.43 -17.97 -4.29
CA LEU A 95 14.30 -17.40 -5.33
C LEU A 95 15.16 -16.24 -4.82
N LEU A 96 14.58 -15.38 -3.96
CA LEU A 96 15.21 -14.13 -3.53
C LEU A 96 15.69 -14.16 -2.08
N GLY A 97 15.41 -15.24 -1.34
CA GLY A 97 15.69 -15.32 0.10
C GLY A 97 14.90 -14.29 0.92
N TRP A 98 13.85 -13.69 0.36
CA TRP A 98 13.12 -12.58 0.97
C TRP A 98 12.02 -13.09 1.90
N ARG A 99 11.91 -12.48 3.09
CA ARG A 99 10.77 -12.61 3.99
C ARG A 99 10.44 -11.23 4.56
N PRO A 100 9.16 -10.83 4.62
CA PRO A 100 8.80 -9.56 5.24
C PRO A 100 9.14 -9.56 6.72
N ARG A 101 9.75 -8.47 7.21
CA ARG A 101 10.19 -8.29 8.61
C ARG A 101 9.41 -7.21 9.34
N HIS A 102 8.76 -6.33 8.61
CA HIS A 102 8.08 -5.15 9.13
C HIS A 102 6.56 -5.19 8.92
N SER A 103 6.04 -6.26 8.31
CA SER A 103 4.66 -6.33 7.84
C SER A 103 3.64 -6.87 8.86
N SER A 104 3.90 -6.78 10.16
CA SER A 104 2.79 -6.89 11.11
C SER A 104 1.87 -5.68 10.94
N LEU A 105 0.55 -5.90 10.99
CA LEU A 105 -0.42 -4.82 10.76
C LEU A 105 -0.23 -3.67 11.76
N GLU A 106 0.12 -3.99 13.00
CA GLU A 106 0.48 -3.02 14.04
C GLU A 106 1.65 -2.14 13.62
N ASN A 107 2.74 -2.75 13.13
CA ASN A 107 3.93 -2.01 12.76
C ASN A 107 3.67 -1.15 11.52
N ILE A 108 2.94 -1.67 10.53
CA ILE A 108 2.51 -0.90 9.35
C ILE A 108 1.74 0.35 9.78
N VAL A 109 0.76 0.20 10.66
CA VAL A 109 -0.03 1.33 11.16
C VAL A 109 0.83 2.29 12.00
N GLN A 110 1.71 1.77 12.86
CA GLN A 110 2.55 2.57 13.74
C GLN A 110 3.52 3.44 12.96
N THR A 111 4.23 2.89 11.96
CA THR A 111 5.18 3.65 11.15
C THR A 111 4.46 4.69 10.30
N ALA A 112 3.30 4.35 9.72
CA ALA A 112 2.46 5.30 9.01
C ALA A 112 1.97 6.43 9.92
N TRP A 113 1.51 6.12 11.14
CA TRP A 113 1.03 7.11 12.09
C TRP A 113 2.13 8.07 12.55
N ASN A 114 3.30 7.53 12.90
CA ASN A 114 4.47 8.32 13.29
C ASN A 114 4.85 9.32 12.19
N TRP A 115 4.87 8.87 10.93
CA TRP A 115 5.14 9.72 9.78
C TRP A 115 4.11 10.84 9.59
N HIS A 116 2.83 10.54 9.72
CA HIS A 116 1.77 11.55 9.60
C HIS A 116 1.86 12.60 10.72
N ASN A 117 2.23 12.20 11.94
CA ASN A 117 2.38 13.14 13.05
C ASN A 117 3.64 14.01 12.96
N SER A 118 4.76 13.47 12.46
CA SER A 118 5.97 14.26 12.26
C SER A 118 5.84 15.29 11.13
N ARG A 119 4.78 15.19 10.32
CA ARG A 119 4.51 16.05 9.15
C ARG A 119 3.28 16.93 9.28
N ARG A 120 2.62 16.95 10.45
CA ARG A 120 1.60 17.96 10.70
C ARG A 120 2.27 19.33 10.61
N PRO A 121 1.88 20.22 9.68
CA PRO A 121 2.24 21.61 9.82
C PRO A 121 1.73 22.03 11.19
N THR A 122 2.58 22.59 12.05
CA THR A 122 2.08 23.40 13.16
C THR A 122 1.06 24.35 12.54
N LEU A 123 -0.21 24.26 12.97
CA LEU A 123 -1.25 25.20 12.58
C LEU A 123 -0.92 26.55 13.25
N SER A 124 0.12 27.20 12.74
CA SER A 124 0.59 28.52 13.08
C SER A 124 1.10 29.14 11.78
N GLY A 125 0.19 29.71 11.00
CA GLY A 125 0.52 30.46 9.77
C GLY A 125 -0.12 29.89 8.52
N VAL A 126 -1.43 30.14 8.35
CA VAL A 126 -2.04 30.09 7.02
C VAL A 126 -1.40 31.18 6.17
N ASN A 127 -0.65 30.80 5.12
CA ASN A 127 -0.79 31.40 3.80
C ASN A 127 -0.31 30.40 2.73
N GLN A 128 -1.24 29.61 2.18
CA GLN A 128 -0.97 28.83 0.97
C GLN A 128 -1.03 29.76 -0.24
N ALA A 129 0.05 30.49 -0.50
CA ALA A 129 0.29 31.00 -1.85
C ALA A 129 0.70 29.79 -2.71
N ARG A 130 -0.19 29.35 -3.60
CA ARG A 130 0.17 28.39 -4.65
C ARG A 130 1.25 29.04 -5.53
N PRO A 131 2.38 28.37 -5.81
CA PRO A 131 3.29 28.87 -6.83
C PRO A 131 2.59 28.82 -8.18
N ASP A 132 2.59 29.95 -8.88
CA ASP A 132 2.09 30.09 -10.25
C ASP A 132 2.98 29.26 -11.19
N ILE A 133 2.54 28.05 -11.48
CA ILE A 133 3.08 27.23 -12.56
C ILE A 133 2.39 27.69 -13.84
N GLY A 134 3.05 28.62 -14.54
CA GLY A 134 2.63 29.11 -15.85
C GLY A 134 2.38 27.98 -16.86
N PRO A 135 1.70 28.28 -17.98
CA PRO A 135 1.17 27.25 -18.87
C PRO A 135 2.27 26.33 -19.41
N LEU A 136 2.00 25.02 -19.37
CA LEU A 136 2.83 23.99 -19.97
C LEU A 136 2.93 24.24 -21.48
N GLY A 137 4.13 24.55 -21.96
CA GLY A 137 4.41 24.75 -23.38
C GLY A 137 4.06 23.52 -24.21
N GLU A 138 3.41 23.75 -25.35
CA GLU A 138 2.97 22.70 -26.28
C GLU A 138 4.14 21.82 -26.75
N ALA A 139 3.92 20.51 -26.71
CA ALA A 139 4.87 19.53 -27.23
C ALA A 139 5.01 19.68 -28.75
N ARG A 140 6.23 19.99 -29.21
CA ARG A 140 6.55 20.02 -30.64
C ARG A 140 6.46 18.60 -31.21
N SER A 141 5.60 18.43 -32.21
CA SER A 141 5.51 17.21 -33.01
C SER A 141 6.78 17.05 -33.86
N HIS A 142 7.58 16.01 -33.58
CA HIS A 142 8.58 15.53 -34.53
C HIS A 142 7.91 14.53 -35.47
N ALA A 143 7.45 15.02 -36.64
CA ALA A 143 7.19 14.16 -37.78
C ALA A 143 8.54 13.85 -38.45
N SER A 144 8.97 12.59 -38.37
CA SER A 144 10.05 12.07 -39.21
C SER A 144 9.43 11.56 -40.50
N ALA A 145 9.89 12.12 -41.62
CA ALA A 145 9.63 11.60 -42.95
C ALA A 145 10.36 10.26 -43.15
N ALA A 146 9.68 9.31 -43.76
CA ALA A 146 10.21 8.18 -44.51
C ALA A 146 9.25 7.90 -45.67
#